data_AF-A0A9D6YFK0-F1
#
_entry.id   AF-A0A9D6YFK0-F1
#
_cell.length_a   1.000
_cell.length_b   1.000
_cell.length_c   1.000
_cell.angle_alpha   90.00
_cell.angle_beta   90.00
_cell.angle_gamma   90.00
#
_symmetry.space_group_name_H-M   'P 1'
#
loop_
_entity.id
_entity.type
_entity.pdbx_description
1 polymer ?
#
loop_
_entity_poly.entity_id
_entity_poly.type
_entity_poly.pdbx_seq_one_letter_code
_entity_poly.pdbx_strand_id
1 'polypeptide(L)'
;MVSATYEDLLRNVRAVLFTGRQRIEDAWLMMFHDIGRLIHEHVLFHEERADLGARVFSRLADDTGVSKRVLYEWVQFSRCFPIVRLTAQLTRTHQQLLCQSTEDVEIATEAPMPLG
;
A
#
# COMPACT_ATOMS: atom_id res chain seq x y z
N MET A 1 -25.21 -0.77 -27.44
CA MET A 1 -25.08 0.13 -28.61
C MET A 1 -24.21 -0.60 -29.62
N VAL A 2 -24.74 -0.94 -30.80
CA VAL A 2 -23.99 -1.70 -31.81
C VAL A 2 -23.03 -0.75 -32.52
N SER A 3 -21.75 -1.11 -32.63
CA SER A 3 -20.75 -0.31 -33.37
C SER A 3 -20.94 -0.50 -34.87
N ALA A 4 -21.07 0.60 -35.61
CA ALA A 4 -21.29 0.57 -37.07
C ALA A 4 -20.01 0.24 -37.87
N THR A 5 -18.84 0.59 -37.32
CA THR A 5 -17.53 0.35 -37.93
C THR A 5 -16.57 -0.33 -36.95
N TYR A 6 -15.48 -0.89 -37.48
CA TYR A 6 -14.40 -1.44 -36.65
C TYR A 6 -13.74 -0.36 -35.78
N GLU A 7 -13.57 0.86 -36.28
CA GLU A 7 -13.01 1.97 -35.49
C GLU A 7 -13.91 2.34 -34.31
N ASP A 8 -15.23 2.36 -34.52
CA ASP A 8 -16.20 2.56 -33.44
C ASP A 8 -16.16 1.41 -32.43
N LEU A 9 -16.02 0.16 -32.90
CA LEU A 9 -15.84 -1.00 -32.03
C LEU A 9 -14.57 -0.88 -31.20
N LEU A 10 -13.43 -0.57 -31.84
CA LEU A 10 -12.15 -0.43 -31.18
C LEU A 10 -12.16 0.69 -30.13
N ARG A 11 -12.77 1.84 -30.45
CA ARG A 11 -12.95 2.96 -29.51
C ARG A 11 -13.78 2.53 -28.30
N ASN A 12 -14.89 1.85 -28.53
CA ASN A 12 -15.79 1.40 -27.47
C ASN A 12 -15.12 0.32 -26.58
N VAL A 13 -14.44 -0.65 -27.18
CA VAL A 13 -13.69 -1.67 -26.44
C VAL A 13 -12.59 -1.05 -25.59
N ARG A 14 -11.81 -0.11 -26.15
CA ARG A 14 -10.78 0.62 -25.40
C ARG A 14 -11.39 1.39 -24.24
N ALA A 15 -12.48 2.13 -24.45
CA ALA A 15 -13.15 2.87 -23.39
C ALA A 15 -13.57 1.95 -22.23
N VAL A 16 -14.22 0.81 -22.54
CA VAL A 16 -14.62 -0.17 -21.52
C VAL A 16 -13.39 -0.75 -20.79
N LEU A 17 -12.34 -1.12 -21.52
CA LEU A 17 -11.11 -1.66 -20.92
C LEU A 17 -10.43 -0.65 -19.98
N PHE A 18 -10.27 0.60 -20.42
CA PHE A 18 -9.61 1.63 -19.61
C PHE A 18 -10.43 2.00 -18.39
N THR A 19 -11.75 2.18 -18.53
CA THR A 19 -12.63 2.47 -17.40
C THR A 19 -12.69 1.30 -16.41
N GLY A 20 -12.77 0.06 -16.90
CA GLY A 20 -12.77 -1.13 -16.06
C GLY A 20 -11.46 -1.27 -15.28
N ARG A 21 -10.32 -1.12 -15.97
CA ARG A 21 -8.99 -1.17 -15.34
C ARG A 21 -8.82 -0.10 -14.27
N GLN A 22 -9.21 1.14 -14.57
CA GLN A 22 -9.08 2.25 -13.62
C GLN A 22 -9.88 1.97 -12.34
N ARG A 23 -11.13 1.48 -12.45
CA ARG A 23 -11.95 1.13 -11.28
C ARG A 23 -11.33 0.03 -10.42
N ILE A 24 -10.68 -0.95 -11.06
CA ILE A 24 -9.99 -2.02 -10.34
C ILE A 24 -8.77 -1.45 -9.60
N GLU A 25 -7.94 -0.64 -10.25
CA GLU A 25 -6.79 0.01 -9.61
C GLU A 25 -7.23 0.91 -8.44
N ASP A 26 -8.27 1.71 -8.62
CA ASP A 26 -8.83 2.56 -7.56
C ASP A 26 -9.28 1.73 -6.35
N ALA A 27 -9.97 0.61 -6.60
CA ALA A 27 -10.41 -0.30 -5.55
C ALA A 27 -9.21 -0.95 -4.81
N TRP A 28 -8.16 -1.34 -5.53
CA TRP A 28 -6.94 -1.87 -4.92
C TRP A 28 -6.25 -0.84 -4.03
N LEU A 29 -6.11 0.40 -4.49
CA LEU A 29 -5.46 1.47 -3.72
C LEU A 29 -6.21 1.79 -2.43
N MET A 30 -7.54 1.87 -2.49
CA MET A 30 -8.37 2.06 -1.31
C MET A 30 -8.20 0.90 -0.34
N MET A 31 -8.25 -0.33 -0.83
CA MET A 31 -8.09 -1.51 0.02
C MET A 31 -6.72 -1.53 0.72
N PHE A 32 -5.63 -1.27 -0.01
CA PHE A 32 -4.28 -1.23 0.56
C PHE A 32 -4.14 -0.13 1.61
N HIS A 33 -4.66 1.07 1.32
CA HIS A 33 -4.68 2.17 2.28
C HIS A 33 -5.46 1.80 3.55
N ASP A 34 -6.67 1.27 3.40
CA ASP A 34 -7.54 0.97 4.53
C ASP A 34 -6.97 -0.14 5.41
N ILE A 35 -6.40 -1.20 4.82
CA ILE A 35 -5.72 -2.24 5.59
C ILE A 35 -4.50 -1.65 6.31
N GLY A 36 -3.67 -0.87 5.61
CA GLY A 36 -2.52 -0.21 6.21
C GLY A 36 -2.89 0.68 7.40
N ARG A 37 -3.95 1.49 7.24
CA ARG A 37 -4.48 2.37 8.29
C ARG A 37 -4.97 1.56 9.49
N LEU A 38 -5.76 0.51 9.27
CA LEU A 38 -6.26 -0.36 10.35
C LEU A 38 -5.12 -0.99 11.17
N ILE A 39 -4.08 -1.49 10.49
CA ILE A 39 -2.91 -2.07 11.17
C ILE A 39 -2.15 -0.98 11.93
N HIS A 40 -1.93 0.18 11.31
CA HIS A 40 -1.19 1.27 11.93
C HIS A 40 -1.89 1.77 13.20
N GLU A 41 -3.20 2.06 13.12
CA GLU A 41 -4.02 2.49 14.25
C GLU A 41 -4.01 1.45 15.39
N HIS A 42 -4.11 0.16 15.07
CA HIS A 42 -4.05 -0.92 16.06
C HIS A 42 -2.70 -0.98 16.77
N VAL A 43 -1.60 -0.85 16.03
CA VAL A 43 -0.24 -0.87 16.61
C VAL A 43 0.01 0.37 17.47
N LEU A 44 -0.37 1.56 16.98
CA LEU A 44 -0.26 2.83 17.73
C LEU A 44 -1.03 2.78 19.06
N PHE A 45 -2.26 2.26 19.04
CA PHE A 45 -3.11 2.17 20.23
C PHE A 45 -2.53 1.26 21.34
N HIS A 46 -1.54 0.43 21.00
CA HIS A 46 -0.95 -0.54 21.91
C HIS A 46 0.58 -0.41 22.01
N GLU A 47 1.11 0.80 21.75
CA GLU A 47 2.55 1.13 21.72
C GLU A 47 3.34 0.73 22.98
N GLU A 48 2.69 0.62 24.14
CA GLU A 48 3.34 0.17 25.38
C GLU A 48 3.88 -1.27 25.29
N ARG A 49 3.54 -2.03 24.24
CA ARG A 49 4.00 -3.39 24.01
C ARG A 49 5.03 -3.43 22.88
N ALA A 50 6.30 -3.33 23.26
CA ALA A 50 7.45 -3.32 22.33
C ALA A 50 7.44 -4.44 21.26
N ASP A 51 6.89 -5.62 21.57
CA ASP A 51 6.84 -6.77 20.64
C ASP A 51 5.54 -6.88 19.83
N LEU A 52 4.55 -6.02 20.07
CA LEU A 52 3.22 -6.21 19.52
C LEU A 52 3.18 -6.06 18.00
N GLY A 53 3.92 -5.09 17.46
CA GLY A 53 4.00 -4.88 16.01
C GLY A 53 4.40 -6.17 15.29
N ALA A 54 5.55 -6.75 15.66
CA ALA A 54 6.06 -7.97 15.04
C ALA A 54 5.09 -9.16 15.15
N ARG A 55 4.39 -9.29 16.29
CA ARG A 55 3.38 -10.34 16.50
C ARG A 55 2.13 -10.13 15.65
N VAL A 56 1.66 -8.88 15.52
CA VAL A 56 0.49 -8.52 14.71
C VAL A 56 0.73 -8.83 13.24
N PHE A 57 1.86 -8.40 12.67
CA PHE A 57 2.19 -8.70 11.28
C PHE A 57 2.33 -10.21 11.02
N SER A 58 2.86 -10.95 12.00
CA SER A 58 2.99 -12.41 11.87
C SER A 58 1.63 -13.10 11.83
N ARG A 59 0.74 -12.80 12.78
CA ARG A 59 -0.60 -13.39 12.83
C ARG A 59 -1.44 -13.01 11.62
N LEU A 60 -1.45 -11.74 11.24
CA LEU A 60 -2.17 -11.29 10.05
C LEU A 60 -1.68 -11.98 8.79
N ALA A 61 -0.38 -12.24 8.67
CA ALA A 61 0.14 -12.97 7.52
C ALA A 61 -0.35 -14.41 7.47
N ASP A 62 -0.37 -15.09 8.61
CA ASP A 62 -0.86 -16.47 8.72
C ASP A 62 -2.36 -16.56 8.46
N ASP A 63 -3.14 -15.63 9.02
CA ASP A 63 -4.61 -15.62 8.94
C ASP A 63 -5.14 -15.20 7.57
N THR A 64 -4.45 -14.30 6.86
CA THR A 64 -4.90 -13.75 5.58
C THR A 64 -4.20 -14.35 4.36
N GLY A 65 -3.09 -15.07 4.56
CA GLY A 65 -2.21 -15.54 3.48
C GLY A 65 -1.40 -14.42 2.80
N VAL A 66 -1.49 -13.17 3.28
CA VAL A 66 -0.71 -12.04 2.77
C VAL A 66 0.66 -12.01 3.44
N SER A 67 1.73 -11.96 2.67
CA SER A 67 3.08 -11.91 3.27
C SER A 67 3.27 -10.70 4.20
N LYS A 68 4.05 -10.87 5.28
CA LYS A 68 4.39 -9.77 6.21
C LYS A 68 4.93 -8.54 5.47
N ARG A 69 5.79 -8.76 4.46
CA ARG A 69 6.36 -7.71 3.61
C ARG A 69 5.27 -6.83 2.98
N VAL A 70 4.24 -7.45 2.40
CA VAL A 70 3.12 -6.73 1.77
C VAL A 70 2.28 -5.98 2.79
N LEU A 71 2.06 -6.56 3.97
CA LEU A 71 1.36 -5.86 5.06
C LEU A 71 2.14 -4.61 5.52
N TYR A 72 3.48 -4.70 5.62
CA TYR A 72 4.32 -3.54 5.90
C TYR A 72 4.23 -2.48 4.78
N GLU A 73 4.28 -2.88 3.51
CA GLU A 73 4.12 -1.96 2.38
C GLU A 73 2.79 -1.20 2.44
N TRP A 74 1.69 -1.87 2.79
CA TRP A 74 0.38 -1.23 2.93
C TRP A 74 0.33 -0.24 4.10
N VAL A 75 0.96 -0.59 5.23
CA VAL A 75 1.11 0.33 6.36
C VAL A 75 1.91 1.56 5.94
N GLN A 76 3.05 1.40 5.28
CA GLN A 76 3.83 2.54 4.78
C GLN A 76 3.02 3.39 3.80
N PHE A 77 2.29 2.75 2.87
CA PHE A 77 1.43 3.44 1.93
C PHE A 77 0.38 4.30 2.64
N SER A 78 -0.31 3.78 3.66
CA SER A 78 -1.30 4.55 4.44
C SER A 78 -0.68 5.73 5.20
N ARG A 79 0.57 5.59 5.66
CA ARG A 79 1.30 6.66 6.36
C ARG A 79 1.73 7.78 5.40
N CYS A 80 2.22 7.42 4.21
CA CYS A 80 2.62 8.37 3.18
C CYS A 80 1.42 9.10 2.54
N PHE A 81 0.24 8.45 2.53
CA PHE A 81 -0.98 8.98 1.92
C PHE A 81 -2.17 8.95 2.90
N PRO A 82 -2.21 9.80 3.94
CA PRO A 82 -3.33 9.83 4.89
C PRO A 82 -4.70 10.10 4.25
N ILE A 83 -4.70 10.69 3.04
CA ILE A 83 -5.88 10.89 2.21
C ILE A 83 -5.55 10.39 0.81
N VAL A 84 -6.20 9.30 0.39
CA VAL A 84 -6.05 8.76 -0.97
C VAL A 84 -6.81 9.66 -1.96
N ARG A 85 -6.07 10.25 -2.91
CA ARG A 85 -6.66 10.99 -4.04
C ARG A 85 -6.66 10.10 -5.28
N LEU A 86 -7.79 9.44 -5.56
CA LEU A 86 -7.95 8.59 -6.75
C LEU A 86 -7.70 9.34 -8.06
N THR A 87 -8.00 10.64 -8.08
CA THR A 87 -7.75 11.52 -9.24
C THR A 87 -6.26 11.75 -9.52
N ALA A 88 -5.36 11.42 -8.59
CA ALA A 88 -3.92 11.54 -8.80
C ALA A 88 -3.35 10.43 -9.72
N GLN A 89 -4.20 9.52 -10.22
CA GLN A 89 -3.82 8.40 -11.09
C GLN A 89 -2.70 7.55 -10.49
N LEU A 90 -2.68 7.43 -9.16
CA LEU A 90 -1.83 6.45 -8.51
C LEU A 90 -2.22 5.08 -9.08
N THR A 91 -1.22 4.26 -9.32
CA THR A 91 -1.41 2.87 -9.72
C THR A 91 -0.68 2.00 -8.73
N ARG A 92 -0.95 0.69 -8.73
CA ARG A 92 -0.17 -0.23 -7.90
C ARG A 92 1.35 -0.11 -8.10
N THR A 93 1.80 0.20 -9.32
CA THR A 93 3.22 0.43 -9.61
C THR A 93 3.77 1.67 -8.90
N HIS A 94 2.99 2.75 -8.79
CA HIS A 94 3.38 3.93 -8.01
C HIS A 94 3.52 3.58 -6.52
N GLN A 95 2.59 2.80 -5.96
CA GLN A 95 2.69 2.34 -4.57
C GLN A 95 3.95 1.50 -4.33
N GLN A 96 4.29 0.59 -5.25
CA GLN A 96 5.46 -0.28 -5.11
C GLN A 96 6.78 0.48 -5.20
N LEU A 97 6.91 1.42 -6.14
CA LEU A 97 8.10 2.26 -6.28
C LEU A 97 8.34 3.15 -5.04
N LEU A 98 7.27 3.69 -4.46
CA LEU A 98 7.36 4.57 -3.28
C LEU A 98 7.72 3.80 -2.00
N CYS A 99 7.28 2.55 -1.87
CA CYS A 99 7.69 1.72 -0.73
C CYS A 99 9.18 1.34 -0.79
N GLN A 100 9.75 1.23 -1.99
CA GLN A 100 11.18 0.92 -2.18
C GLN A 100 12.10 2.11 -1.89
N SER A 101 11.60 3.34 -1.94
CA SER A 101 12.40 4.56 -1.73
C SER A 101 12.49 5.02 -0.26
N THR A 102 11.94 4.27 0.70
CA THR A 102 11.88 4.69 2.12
C THR A 102 12.80 3.86 3.04
N GLU A 103 13.84 3.20 2.49
CA GLU A 103 14.79 2.41 3.27
C GLU A 103 15.90 3.21 3.98
N ASP A 104 15.82 4.54 4.03
CA ASP A 104 16.78 5.38 4.77
C ASP A 104 16.13 6.04 5.99
N VAL A 105 15.88 5.26 7.05
CA VAL A 105 15.72 5.80 8.42
C VAL A 105 16.73 5.11 9.34
N GLU A 106 17.85 5.80 9.50
CA GLU A 106 18.84 5.79 10.59
C GLU A 106 18.95 4.50 11.43
N ILE A 107 19.96 3.68 11.10
CA ILE A 107 20.73 3.00 12.15
C ILE A 107 21.70 4.05 12.70
N ALA A 108 21.28 4.78 13.74
CA ALA A 108 22.22 5.46 14.61
C ALA A 108 23.01 4.38 15.38
N THR A 109 24.09 3.89 14.78
CA THR A 109 25.11 3.13 15.50
C THR A 109 25.77 4.07 16.50
N GLU A 110 25.39 3.87 17.75
CA GLU A 110 26.05 4.34 18.97
C GLU A 110 27.58 4.26 18.83
N ALA A 111 28.23 5.44 18.89
CA ALA A 111 29.67 5.55 18.99
C ALA A 111 30.16 4.95 20.33
N PRO A 112 31.33 4.29 20.37
CA PRO A 112 31.78 3.63 21.58
C PRO A 112 32.15 4.65 22.67
N MET A 113 31.57 4.45 23.86
CA MET A 113 31.94 5.13 25.10
C MET A 113 33.44 4.98 25.39
N PRO A 114 34.16 6.04 25.80
CA PRO A 114 35.53 5.91 26.27
C PRO A 114 35.53 5.29 27.67
N LEU A 115 36.24 4.17 27.83
CA LEU A 115 36.60 3.65 29.14
C LEU A 115 37.67 4.58 29.74
N GLY A 116 37.39 5.10 30.93
CA GLY A 116 38.37 5.78 31.78
C GLY A 116 39.38 4.81 32.39
#